data_AF-A0A7G1I6Q8-F1
#
_entry.id   AF-A0A7G1I6Q8-F1
#
_cell.length_a   1.000
_cell.length_b   1.000
_cell.length_c   1.000
_cell.angle_alpha   90.00
_cell.angle_beta   90.00
_cell.angle_gamma   90.00
#
_symmetry.space_group_name_H-M   'P 1'
#
loop_
_entity.id
_entity.type
_entity.pdbx_description
1 polymer ?
#
loop_
_entity_poly.entity_id
_entity_poly.type
_entity_poly.pdbx_seq_one_letter_code
_entity_poly.pdbx_strand_id
1 'polypeptide(L)'
;MTVATVQDSIDAGTLLSDYLDHVARLRLSDRAIRDRIRTAREFLARHPDLAAWMALPAVERAGELRSSGAWPLLCYAIGAGRLRLDVELAVIKQLTGLGAAVEMRDSAGFSAMREAGNRLGWSSSWIETVLGECLAVLVACHGGLVADLTEQAIDEFDSALSASSIPRSSRRAYRARLASLRQLLYEVRVLDAAPRRRPWARSLEQRFTDVAMAAPILDTLLRYIRVRAAVLRPKSVESLINDLLPFVEYLTAHHSKLTSLRELDRACIEDYLTWNRTRGWRGQRAAAGAGRTVSAAVAQSAVLSLRNLLDDITAWGWEEAPPRRLVFAADVPKLDQPLPRALAPDIDAAVMNAVARLDDSFARIGLTVLRGAGCGWVSCSTWNWAASSTTGRLAPG
;
A
#
# COMPACT_ATOMS: atom_id res chain seq x y z
N MET A 1 -31.61 0.55 -17.19
CA MET A 1 -32.09 1.94 -16.99
C MET A 1 -30.98 2.87 -17.41
N THR A 2 -31.22 3.62 -18.47
CA THR A 2 -30.27 4.50 -19.16
C THR A 2 -29.97 5.70 -18.27
N VAL A 3 -28.73 5.85 -17.80
CA VAL A 3 -28.30 7.05 -17.07
C VAL A 3 -28.24 8.20 -18.06
N ALA A 4 -29.14 9.16 -17.92
CA ALA A 4 -29.15 10.37 -18.71
C ALA A 4 -27.94 11.23 -18.34
N THR A 5 -26.91 11.22 -19.19
CA THR A 5 -25.86 12.24 -19.23
C THR A 5 -26.46 13.52 -19.81
N VAL A 6 -27.19 14.27 -19.00
CA VAL A 6 -27.41 15.70 -19.23
C VAL A 6 -26.27 16.41 -18.53
N GLN A 7 -25.14 16.50 -19.23
CA GLN A 7 -24.11 17.48 -18.88
C GLN A 7 -24.61 18.77 -19.53
N ASP A 8 -25.43 19.55 -18.81
CA ASP A 8 -25.88 20.86 -19.26
C ASP A 8 -24.67 21.61 -19.81
N SER A 9 -24.79 22.11 -21.04
CA SER A 9 -23.72 22.88 -21.69
C SER A 9 -23.32 24.03 -20.76
N ILE A 10 -22.10 23.97 -20.23
CA ILE A 10 -21.58 24.99 -19.34
C ILE A 10 -21.49 26.27 -20.17
N ASP A 11 -22.38 27.23 -19.92
CA ASP A 11 -22.25 28.55 -20.56
C ASP A 11 -20.98 29.23 -20.04
N ALA A 12 -19.99 29.38 -20.93
CA ALA A 12 -18.72 30.02 -20.63
C ALA A 12 -18.88 31.47 -20.15
N GLY A 13 -19.92 32.18 -20.62
CA GLY A 13 -20.23 33.54 -20.18
C GLY A 13 -20.61 33.58 -18.70
N THR A 14 -21.57 32.74 -18.30
CA THR A 14 -22.00 32.59 -16.91
C THR A 14 -20.86 32.08 -16.02
N LEU A 15 -20.10 31.08 -16.45
CA LEU A 15 -18.93 30.59 -15.71
C LEU A 15 -17.89 31.68 -15.46
N LEU A 16 -17.58 32.49 -16.48
CA LEU A 16 -16.65 33.58 -16.37
C LEU A 16 -17.15 34.61 -15.36
N SER A 17 -18.41 35.05 -15.47
CA SER A 17 -19.00 36.03 -14.55
C SER A 17 -18.87 35.58 -13.09
N ASP A 18 -19.29 34.35 -12.79
CA ASP A 18 -19.26 33.83 -11.43
C ASP A 18 -17.83 33.63 -10.92
N TYR A 19 -16.90 33.26 -11.80
CA TYR A 19 -15.48 33.17 -11.46
C TYR A 19 -14.89 34.54 -11.13
N LEU A 20 -15.27 35.60 -11.84
CA LEU A 20 -14.80 36.96 -11.54
C LEU A 20 -15.29 37.42 -10.16
N ASP A 21 -16.54 37.14 -9.82
CA ASP A 21 -17.11 37.42 -8.49
C ASP A 21 -16.42 36.60 -7.39
N HIS A 22 -16.04 35.36 -7.69
CA HIS A 22 -15.23 34.55 -6.79
C HIS A 22 -13.84 35.17 -6.59
N VAL A 23 -13.13 35.53 -7.66
CA VAL A 23 -11.79 36.13 -7.59
C VAL A 23 -11.80 37.46 -6.82
N ALA A 24 -12.84 38.27 -6.97
CA ALA A 24 -13.00 39.53 -6.22
C ALA A 24 -13.11 39.33 -4.70
N ARG A 25 -13.61 38.17 -4.25
CA ARG A 25 -13.72 37.81 -2.83
C ARG A 25 -12.44 37.20 -2.26
N LEU A 26 -11.47 36.85 -3.11
CA LEU A 26 -10.19 36.31 -2.64
C LEU A 26 -9.28 37.41 -2.11
N ARG A 27 -8.61 37.15 -0.98
CA ARG A 27 -7.61 38.07 -0.39
C ARG A 27 -6.27 37.96 -1.11
N LEU A 28 -6.24 38.38 -2.38
CA LEU A 28 -5.05 38.37 -3.23
C LEU A 28 -4.57 39.80 -3.52
N SER A 29 -3.33 39.94 -4.00
CA SER A 29 -2.85 41.24 -4.49
C SER A 29 -3.53 41.65 -5.80
N ASP A 30 -3.64 42.95 -6.06
CA ASP A 30 -4.25 43.48 -7.28
C ASP A 30 -3.62 42.91 -8.57
N ARG A 31 -2.30 42.68 -8.54
CA ARG A 31 -1.59 42.04 -9.65
C ARG A 31 -2.09 40.62 -9.88
N ALA A 32 -2.19 39.81 -8.82
CA ALA A 32 -2.65 38.44 -8.91
C ALA A 32 -4.12 38.34 -9.34
N ILE A 33 -4.97 39.29 -8.92
CA ILE A 33 -6.35 39.41 -9.38
C ILE A 33 -6.37 39.68 -10.89
N ARG A 34 -5.65 40.70 -11.37
CA ARG A 34 -5.58 41.03 -12.81
C ARG A 34 -5.09 39.85 -13.65
N ASP A 35 -4.04 39.15 -13.19
CA ASP A 35 -3.50 37.99 -13.88
C ASP A 35 -4.53 36.85 -13.99
N ARG A 36 -5.26 36.55 -12.90
CA ARG A 36 -6.32 35.53 -12.91
C ARG A 36 -7.48 35.89 -13.85
N ILE A 37 -7.91 37.15 -13.85
CA ILE A 37 -8.98 37.65 -14.73
C ILE A 37 -8.55 37.53 -16.19
N ARG A 38 -7.33 37.99 -16.52
CA ARG A 38 -6.78 37.94 -17.87
C ARG A 38 -6.69 36.50 -18.37
N THR A 39 -6.06 35.62 -17.59
CA THR A 39 -5.92 34.19 -17.93
C THR A 39 -7.28 33.51 -18.13
N ALA A 40 -8.27 33.77 -17.27
CA ALA A 40 -9.59 33.16 -17.41
C ALA A 40 -10.32 33.62 -18.68
N ARG A 41 -10.25 34.91 -19.01
CA ARG A 41 -10.82 35.46 -20.25
C ARG A 41 -10.16 34.86 -21.49
N GLU A 42 -8.82 34.83 -21.54
CA GLU A 42 -8.07 34.26 -22.66
C GLU A 42 -8.33 32.76 -22.84
N PHE A 43 -8.46 32.02 -21.73
CA PHE A 43 -8.70 30.58 -21.78
C PHE A 43 -10.12 30.26 -22.28
N LEU A 44 -11.15 30.91 -21.73
CA LEU A 44 -12.54 30.68 -22.15
C LEU A 44 -12.84 31.24 -23.55
N ALA A 45 -12.13 32.27 -24.00
CA ALA A 45 -12.24 32.74 -25.39
C ALA A 45 -11.68 31.71 -26.39
N ARG A 46 -10.65 30.95 -25.99
CA ARG A 46 -10.08 29.87 -26.82
C ARG A 46 -10.90 28.59 -26.74
N HIS A 47 -11.45 28.29 -25.57
CA HIS A 47 -12.22 27.08 -25.27
C HIS A 47 -13.61 27.45 -24.71
N PRO A 48 -14.53 27.93 -25.56
CA PRO A 48 -15.89 28.26 -25.12
C PRO A 48 -16.68 27.02 -24.69
N ASP A 49 -16.35 25.85 -25.23
CA ASP A 49 -16.90 24.57 -24.79
C ASP A 49 -15.86 23.79 -23.98
N LEU A 50 -16.00 23.83 -22.66
CA LEU A 50 -15.12 23.10 -21.75
C LEU A 50 -15.33 21.59 -21.79
N ALA A 51 -16.50 21.10 -22.21
CA ALA A 51 -16.73 19.67 -22.37
C ALA A 51 -15.94 19.13 -23.56
N ALA A 52 -15.96 19.84 -24.69
CA ALA A 52 -15.11 19.54 -25.83
C ALA A 52 -13.61 19.62 -25.47
N TRP A 53 -13.21 20.63 -24.69
CA TRP A 53 -11.84 20.71 -24.19
C TRP A 53 -11.47 19.51 -23.33
N MET A 54 -12.34 19.08 -22.39
CA MET A 54 -12.09 17.92 -21.53
C MET A 54 -11.95 16.58 -22.27
N ALA A 55 -12.50 16.48 -23.49
CA ALA A 55 -12.35 15.31 -24.35
C ALA A 55 -10.95 15.20 -24.98
N LEU A 56 -10.13 16.25 -24.94
CA LEU A 56 -8.75 16.22 -25.44
C LEU A 56 -7.85 15.31 -24.59
N PRO A 57 -6.75 14.78 -25.15
CA PRO A 57 -5.80 13.98 -24.41
C PRO A 57 -5.28 14.69 -23.15
N ALA A 58 -5.21 13.97 -22.02
CA ALA A 58 -4.84 14.56 -20.72
C ALA A 58 -3.47 15.25 -20.72
N VAL A 59 -2.51 14.75 -21.52
CA VAL A 59 -1.17 15.34 -21.68
C VAL A 59 -1.25 16.72 -22.33
N GLU A 60 -2.09 16.90 -23.35
CA GLU A 60 -2.28 18.19 -24.04
C GLU A 60 -2.93 19.20 -23.10
N ARG A 61 -4.00 18.79 -22.42
CA ARG A 61 -4.67 19.61 -21.39
C ARG A 61 -3.72 20.02 -20.27
N ALA A 62 -2.92 19.09 -19.75
CA ALA A 62 -1.94 19.39 -18.71
C ALA A 62 -0.84 20.37 -19.17
N GLY A 63 -0.41 20.26 -20.43
CA GLY A 63 0.52 21.18 -21.06
C GLY A 63 -0.06 22.59 -21.19
N GLU A 64 -1.29 22.72 -21.70
CA GLU A 64 -1.96 24.00 -21.84
C GLU A 64 -2.25 24.67 -20.48
N LEU A 65 -2.67 23.91 -19.47
CA LEU A 65 -2.89 24.45 -18.13
C LEU A 65 -1.60 24.99 -17.50
N ARG A 66 -0.44 24.40 -17.85
CA ARG A 66 0.86 24.86 -17.38
C ARG A 66 1.27 26.16 -18.06
N SER A 67 1.04 26.31 -19.36
CA SER A 67 1.42 27.52 -20.11
C SER A 67 0.46 28.68 -19.89
N SER A 68 -0.85 28.42 -19.84
CA SER A 68 -1.89 29.44 -19.65
C SER A 68 -2.01 29.94 -18.22
N GLY A 69 -1.70 29.07 -17.24
CA GLY A 69 -1.97 29.33 -15.83
C GLY A 69 -3.45 29.22 -15.44
N ALA A 70 -4.30 28.65 -16.31
CA ALA A 70 -5.75 28.60 -16.12
C ALA A 70 -6.23 27.63 -15.03
N TRP A 71 -5.32 26.89 -14.37
CA TRP A 71 -5.68 25.91 -13.34
C TRP A 71 -6.60 26.42 -12.21
N PRO A 72 -6.45 27.66 -11.68
CA PRO A 72 -7.39 28.20 -10.68
C PRO A 72 -8.83 28.33 -11.19
N LEU A 73 -9.03 28.62 -12.48
CA LEU A 73 -10.36 28.64 -13.10
C LEU A 73 -10.97 27.23 -13.10
N LEU A 74 -10.18 26.20 -13.45
CA LEU A 74 -10.68 24.82 -13.43
C LEU A 74 -10.94 24.33 -12.01
N CYS A 75 -10.10 24.69 -11.03
CA CYS A 75 -10.38 24.41 -9.63
C CYS A 75 -11.73 25.00 -9.21
N TYR A 76 -12.01 26.24 -9.59
CA TYR A 76 -13.31 26.87 -9.33
C TYR A 76 -14.45 26.14 -10.05
N ALA A 77 -14.33 25.85 -11.35
CA ALA A 77 -15.38 25.17 -12.11
C ALA A 77 -15.69 23.77 -11.55
N ILE A 78 -14.66 23.03 -11.15
CA ILE A 78 -14.79 21.71 -10.52
C ILE A 78 -15.40 21.84 -9.12
N GLY A 79 -14.86 22.76 -8.30
CA GLY A 79 -15.35 23.04 -6.96
C GLY A 79 -16.81 23.47 -6.95
N ALA A 80 -17.24 24.28 -7.92
CA ALA A 80 -18.63 24.70 -8.10
C ALA A 80 -19.53 23.60 -8.70
N GLY A 81 -18.98 22.42 -9.03
CA GLY A 81 -19.73 21.31 -9.64
C GLY A 81 -20.12 21.49 -11.09
N ARG A 82 -19.55 22.48 -11.77
CA ARG A 82 -19.83 22.77 -13.18
C ARG A 82 -19.00 21.90 -14.11
N LEU A 83 -17.85 21.39 -13.65
CA LEU A 83 -16.96 20.54 -14.43
C LEU A 83 -16.55 19.30 -13.63
N ARG A 84 -16.50 18.14 -14.27
CA ARG A 84 -15.96 16.91 -13.67
C ARG A 84 -14.50 16.73 -14.06
N LEU A 85 -13.66 16.32 -13.10
CA LEU A 85 -12.27 15.98 -13.34
C LEU A 85 -12.16 14.52 -13.81
N ASP A 86 -11.46 14.24 -14.90
CA ASP A 86 -11.12 12.86 -15.23
C ASP A 86 -9.85 12.40 -14.51
N VAL A 87 -9.74 11.09 -14.28
CA VAL A 87 -8.62 10.49 -13.56
C VAL A 87 -7.28 10.66 -14.28
N GLU A 88 -7.26 10.67 -15.63
CA GLU A 88 -6.02 10.84 -16.39
C GLU A 88 -5.40 12.22 -16.17
N LEU A 89 -6.22 13.28 -16.18
CA LEU A 89 -5.73 14.63 -15.83
C LEU A 89 -5.32 14.70 -14.35
N ALA A 90 -6.10 14.09 -13.45
CA ALA A 90 -5.79 14.08 -12.01
C ALA A 90 -4.43 13.46 -11.69
N VAL A 91 -4.01 12.45 -12.46
CA VAL A 91 -2.75 11.72 -12.25
C VAL A 91 -1.53 12.51 -12.74
N ILE A 92 -1.67 13.27 -13.84
CA ILE A 92 -0.54 13.94 -14.50
C ILE A 92 -0.34 15.38 -13.97
N LYS A 93 -1.43 16.04 -13.54
CA LYS A 93 -1.40 17.43 -13.12
C LYS A 93 -1.14 17.58 -11.62
N GLN A 94 -0.34 18.58 -11.24
CA GLN A 94 -0.27 19.01 -9.84
C GLN A 94 -1.59 19.70 -9.43
N LEU A 95 -2.28 19.13 -8.45
CA LEU A 95 -3.66 19.51 -8.06
C LEU A 95 -3.74 20.57 -6.95
N THR A 96 -2.71 21.42 -6.82
CA THR A 96 -2.69 22.48 -5.81
C THR A 96 -3.94 23.35 -5.91
N GLY A 97 -4.62 23.57 -4.78
CA GLY A 97 -5.84 24.38 -4.70
C GLY A 97 -7.15 23.63 -4.98
N LEU A 98 -7.11 22.41 -5.54
CA LEU A 98 -8.31 21.63 -5.82
C LEU A 98 -9.06 21.26 -4.52
N GLY A 99 -8.32 20.81 -3.50
CA GLY A 99 -8.89 20.44 -2.19
C GLY A 99 -9.73 21.57 -1.59
N ALA A 100 -9.17 22.78 -1.53
CA ALA A 100 -9.86 23.95 -0.99
C ALA A 100 -11.08 24.35 -1.83
N ALA A 101 -11.02 24.21 -3.16
CA ALA A 101 -12.14 24.54 -4.03
C ALA A 101 -13.31 23.56 -3.86
N VAL A 102 -13.02 22.26 -3.71
CA VAL A 102 -14.05 21.24 -3.46
C VAL A 102 -14.62 21.36 -2.04
N GLU A 103 -13.77 21.61 -1.04
CA GLU A 103 -14.20 21.83 0.36
C GLU A 103 -15.09 23.08 0.49
N MET A 104 -14.89 24.12 -0.32
CA MET A 104 -15.75 25.31 -0.29
C MET A 104 -17.21 24.98 -0.64
N ARG A 105 -17.45 23.99 -1.51
CA ARG A 105 -18.80 23.53 -1.86
C ARG A 105 -19.41 22.65 -0.76
N ASP A 106 -18.59 21.83 -0.10
CA ASP A 106 -19.05 20.89 0.93
C ASP A 106 -18.26 21.05 2.24
N SER A 107 -18.30 22.25 2.81
CA SER A 107 -17.56 22.56 4.03
C SER A 107 -18.03 21.71 5.22
N ALA A 108 -19.33 21.42 5.29
CA ALA A 108 -19.92 20.58 6.31
C ALA A 108 -19.44 19.12 6.21
N GLY A 109 -19.45 18.54 5.00
CA GLY A 109 -18.96 17.18 4.77
C GLY A 109 -17.48 17.03 5.11
N PHE A 110 -16.65 17.96 4.66
CA PHE A 110 -15.21 17.95 4.98
C PHE A 110 -14.95 18.15 6.48
N SER A 111 -15.70 19.03 7.16
CA SER A 111 -15.58 19.22 8.61
C SER A 111 -15.98 17.96 9.38
N ALA A 112 -17.09 17.32 9.02
CA ALA A 112 -17.54 16.07 9.65
C ALA A 112 -16.49 14.95 9.51
N MET A 113 -15.87 14.85 8.34
CA MET A 113 -14.80 13.87 8.08
C MET A 113 -13.53 14.18 8.88
N ARG A 114 -13.17 15.47 9.00
CA ARG A 114 -12.04 15.93 9.82
C ARG A 114 -12.25 15.60 11.30
N GLU A 115 -13.44 15.86 11.82
CA GLU A 115 -13.83 15.49 13.19
C GLU A 115 -13.81 13.97 13.41
N ALA A 116 -14.29 13.18 12.44
CA ALA A 116 -14.22 11.73 12.49
C ALA A 116 -12.76 11.23 12.56
N GLY A 117 -11.86 11.78 11.75
CA GLY A 117 -10.43 11.46 11.81
C GLY A 117 -9.80 11.78 13.17
N ASN A 118 -10.17 12.92 13.77
CA ASN A 118 -9.73 13.29 15.11
C ASN A 118 -10.24 12.31 16.18
N ARG A 119 -11.50 11.86 16.11
CA ARG A 119 -12.05 10.83 17.02
C ARG A 119 -11.34 9.49 16.90
N LEU A 120 -10.88 9.14 15.70
CA LEU A 120 -10.06 7.94 15.45
C LEU A 120 -8.60 8.09 15.92
N GLY A 121 -8.21 9.25 16.44
CA GLY A 121 -6.86 9.52 16.94
C GLY A 121 -5.80 9.67 15.84
N TRP A 122 -6.20 10.04 14.62
CA TRP A 122 -5.26 10.24 13.51
C TRP A 122 -4.51 11.57 13.66
N SER A 123 -3.30 11.64 13.08
CA SER A 123 -2.58 12.92 13.01
C SER A 123 -3.30 13.89 12.06
N SER A 124 -3.30 15.18 12.41
CA SER A 124 -3.90 16.22 11.57
C SER A 124 -3.31 16.25 10.16
N SER A 125 -2.01 15.99 10.03
CA SER A 125 -1.33 15.88 8.72
C SER A 125 -1.87 14.74 7.85
N TRP A 126 -2.21 13.60 8.45
CA TRP A 126 -2.78 12.46 7.72
C TRP A 126 -4.22 12.74 7.32
N ILE A 127 -5.00 13.35 8.21
CA ILE A 127 -6.38 13.76 7.92
C ILE A 127 -6.40 14.69 6.70
N GLU A 128 -5.63 15.78 6.71
CA GLU A 128 -5.58 16.71 5.56
C GLU A 128 -5.09 16.04 4.27
N THR A 129 -4.18 15.06 4.38
CA THR A 129 -3.74 14.27 3.22
C THR A 129 -4.88 13.43 2.64
N VAL A 130 -5.68 12.76 3.48
CA VAL A 130 -6.82 11.96 3.03
C VAL A 130 -7.91 12.87 2.44
N LEU A 131 -8.22 13.99 3.08
CA LEU A 131 -9.25 14.92 2.62
C LEU A 131 -8.83 15.64 1.32
N GLY A 132 -7.65 16.25 1.31
CA GLY A 132 -7.18 17.07 0.20
C GLY A 132 -6.69 16.27 -1.02
N GLU A 133 -6.01 15.14 -0.81
CA GLU A 133 -5.40 14.36 -1.90
C GLU A 133 -6.19 13.12 -2.31
N CYS A 134 -7.26 12.77 -1.59
CA CYS A 134 -8.10 11.62 -1.95
C CYS A 134 -9.59 11.97 -2.02
N LEU A 135 -10.18 12.50 -0.95
CA LEU A 135 -11.61 12.83 -0.94
C LEU A 135 -11.94 13.90 -1.98
N ALA A 136 -11.18 15.00 -2.01
CA ALA A 136 -11.41 16.06 -2.97
C ALA A 136 -11.26 15.60 -4.42
N VAL A 137 -10.29 14.71 -4.71
CA VAL A 137 -10.09 14.14 -6.05
C VAL A 137 -11.23 13.21 -6.42
N LEU A 138 -11.66 12.33 -5.50
CA LEU A 138 -12.79 11.44 -5.70
C LEU A 138 -14.07 12.24 -6.01
N VAL A 139 -14.39 13.25 -5.19
CA VAL A 139 -15.57 14.11 -5.37
C VAL A 139 -15.46 14.96 -6.64
N ALA A 140 -14.26 15.42 -7.00
CA ALA A 140 -14.02 16.10 -8.27
C ALA A 140 -14.29 15.20 -9.49
N CYS A 141 -13.97 13.91 -9.40
CA CYS A 141 -14.21 12.93 -10.47
C CYS A 141 -15.66 12.46 -10.54
N HIS A 142 -16.24 12.14 -9.38
CA HIS A 142 -17.62 11.64 -9.29
C HIS A 142 -18.65 12.74 -9.55
N GLY A 143 -18.39 13.95 -9.05
CA GLY A 143 -19.40 14.99 -8.86
C GLY A 143 -20.15 14.83 -7.54
N GLY A 144 -21.09 15.74 -7.25
CA GLY A 144 -21.90 15.71 -6.03
C GLY A 144 -21.16 16.14 -4.76
N LEU A 145 -21.76 15.83 -3.61
CA LEU A 145 -21.25 16.12 -2.27
C LEU A 145 -20.68 14.84 -1.64
N VAL A 146 -20.03 14.97 -0.48
CA VAL A 146 -19.52 13.82 0.29
C VAL A 146 -20.65 12.85 0.65
N ALA A 147 -21.85 13.36 0.92
CA ALA A 147 -23.03 12.56 1.24
C ALA A 147 -23.53 11.68 0.08
N ASP A 148 -23.19 12.02 -1.16
CA ASP A 148 -23.61 11.27 -2.35
C ASP A 148 -22.67 10.10 -2.68
N LEU A 149 -21.55 9.97 -1.94
CA LEU A 149 -20.55 8.93 -2.21
C LEU A 149 -21.06 7.55 -1.83
N THR A 150 -20.97 6.62 -2.79
CA THR A 150 -21.34 5.21 -2.61
C THR A 150 -20.10 4.31 -2.68
N GLU A 151 -20.21 3.05 -2.23
CA GLU A 151 -19.14 2.06 -2.42
C GLU A 151 -18.78 1.90 -3.90
N GLN A 152 -19.79 1.89 -4.77
CA GLN A 152 -19.61 1.78 -6.21
C GLN A 152 -18.79 2.94 -6.78
N ALA A 153 -19.08 4.18 -6.38
CA ALA A 153 -18.30 5.35 -6.83
C ALA A 153 -16.81 5.24 -6.46
N ILE A 154 -16.52 4.71 -5.27
CA ILE A 154 -15.14 4.52 -4.80
C ILE A 154 -14.45 3.38 -5.58
N ASP A 155 -15.17 2.30 -5.89
CA ASP A 155 -14.64 1.17 -6.66
C ASP A 155 -14.42 1.52 -8.14
N GLU A 156 -15.30 2.31 -8.74
CA GLU A 156 -15.12 2.88 -10.09
C GLU A 156 -13.88 3.77 -10.16
N PHE A 157 -13.68 4.62 -9.14
CA PHE A 157 -12.48 5.46 -9.05
C PHE A 157 -11.19 4.66 -8.85
N ASP A 158 -11.18 3.63 -7.99
CA ASP A 158 -10.00 2.74 -7.82
C ASP A 158 -9.69 1.95 -9.10
N SER A 159 -10.73 1.55 -9.84
CA SER A 159 -10.61 0.88 -11.14
C SER A 159 -10.02 1.82 -12.20
N ALA A 160 -10.51 3.06 -12.28
CA ALA A 160 -9.97 4.08 -13.17
C ALA A 160 -8.50 4.43 -12.84
N LEU A 161 -8.15 4.58 -11.56
CA LEU A 161 -6.76 4.76 -11.11
C LEU A 161 -5.87 3.56 -11.44
N SER A 162 -6.43 2.36 -11.47
CA SER A 162 -5.68 1.14 -11.80
C SER A 162 -5.42 1.02 -13.31
N ALA A 163 -6.35 1.49 -14.14
CA ALA A 163 -6.24 1.54 -15.59
C ALA A 163 -5.32 2.66 -16.09
N SER A 164 -5.14 3.72 -15.31
CA SER A 164 -4.35 4.88 -15.72
C SER A 164 -2.82 4.67 -15.66
N SER A 165 -2.11 5.63 -16.25
CA SER A 165 -0.65 5.70 -16.33
C SER A 165 0.06 6.03 -14.99
N ILE A 166 -0.65 6.04 -13.86
CA ILE A 166 -0.11 6.41 -12.55
C ILE A 166 1.07 5.50 -12.12
N PRO A 167 2.18 6.06 -11.58
CA PRO A 167 3.27 5.25 -11.04
C PRO A 167 2.82 4.32 -9.92
N ARG A 168 3.49 3.15 -9.81
CA ARG A 168 3.17 2.13 -8.79
C ARG A 168 3.21 2.67 -7.35
N SER A 169 4.16 3.55 -7.04
CA SER A 169 4.29 4.20 -5.73
C SER A 169 3.08 5.06 -5.40
N SER A 170 2.64 5.90 -6.34
CA SER A 170 1.47 6.76 -6.20
C SER A 170 0.17 5.93 -6.12
N ARG A 171 0.05 4.84 -6.90
CA ARG A 171 -1.07 3.90 -6.77
C ARG A 171 -1.14 3.27 -5.39
N ARG A 172 0.01 2.92 -4.80
CA ARG A 172 0.08 2.40 -3.42
C ARG A 172 -0.34 3.47 -2.41
N ALA A 173 0.05 4.73 -2.60
CA ALA A 173 -0.38 5.84 -1.74
C ALA A 173 -1.90 6.06 -1.81
N TYR A 174 -2.48 6.11 -3.01
CA TYR A 174 -3.93 6.21 -3.20
C TYR A 174 -4.68 5.05 -2.55
N ARG A 175 -4.19 3.82 -2.65
CA ARG A 175 -4.81 2.68 -1.96
C ARG A 175 -4.85 2.83 -0.45
N ALA A 176 -3.79 3.33 0.17
CA ALA A 176 -3.76 3.59 1.61
C ALA A 176 -4.75 4.70 2.01
N ARG A 177 -4.84 5.75 1.18
CA ARG A 177 -5.79 6.86 1.39
C ARG A 177 -7.23 6.42 1.17
N LEU A 178 -7.54 5.62 0.15
CA LEU A 178 -8.87 5.07 -0.12
C LEU A 178 -9.34 4.12 0.99
N ALA A 179 -8.43 3.34 1.59
CA ALA A 179 -8.77 2.52 2.76
C ALA A 179 -9.13 3.39 3.96
N SER A 180 -8.36 4.47 4.19
CA SER A 180 -8.64 5.43 5.26
C SER A 180 -9.93 6.21 4.99
N LEU A 181 -10.18 6.58 3.74
CA LEU A 181 -11.37 7.30 3.34
C LEU A 181 -12.64 6.48 3.58
N ARG A 182 -12.65 5.19 3.21
CA ARG A 182 -13.77 4.29 3.52
C ARG A 182 -14.06 4.23 5.03
N GLN A 183 -13.02 4.27 5.87
CA GLN A 183 -13.20 4.34 7.31
C GLN A 183 -13.84 5.65 7.77
N LEU A 184 -13.38 6.79 7.26
CA LEU A 184 -14.01 8.07 7.58
C LEU A 184 -15.48 8.11 7.13
N LEU A 185 -15.77 7.65 5.91
CA LEU A 185 -17.14 7.62 5.36
C LEU A 185 -18.09 6.72 6.17
N TYR A 186 -17.58 5.62 6.72
CA TYR A 186 -18.34 4.78 7.66
C TYR A 186 -18.58 5.48 9.01
N GLU A 187 -17.57 6.13 9.57
CA GLU A 187 -17.70 6.87 10.85
C GLU A 187 -18.71 8.03 10.77
N VAL A 188 -18.81 8.69 9.61
CA VAL A 188 -19.80 9.75 9.37
C VAL A 188 -21.15 9.23 8.83
N ARG A 189 -21.33 7.90 8.75
CA ARG A 189 -22.57 7.24 8.27
C ARG A 189 -22.97 7.57 6.82
N VAL A 190 -22.00 7.88 5.97
CA VAL A 190 -22.20 7.95 4.52
C VAL A 190 -22.19 6.54 3.92
N LEU A 191 -21.34 5.65 4.44
CA LEU A 191 -21.35 4.23 4.11
C LEU A 191 -21.90 3.41 5.28
N ASP A 192 -22.78 2.45 4.98
CA ASP A 192 -23.36 1.56 5.99
C ASP A 192 -22.45 0.38 6.34
N ALA A 193 -21.59 -0.03 5.40
CA ALA A 193 -20.70 -1.14 5.59
C ALA A 193 -19.40 -0.70 6.28
N ALA A 194 -19.07 -1.34 7.40
CA ALA A 194 -17.80 -1.12 8.06
C ALA A 194 -16.65 -1.45 7.10
N PRO A 195 -15.61 -0.59 6.99
CA PRO A 195 -14.48 -0.86 6.12
C PRO A 195 -13.86 -2.18 6.56
N ARG A 196 -13.97 -3.19 5.71
CA ARG A 196 -13.16 -4.39 5.90
C ARG A 196 -11.72 -3.92 5.76
N ARG A 197 -10.90 -4.06 6.81
CA ARG A 197 -9.45 -4.08 6.61
C ARG A 197 -9.24 -5.10 5.52
N ARG A 198 -8.94 -4.65 4.29
CA ARG A 198 -8.57 -5.58 3.21
C ARG A 198 -7.53 -6.49 3.85
N PRO A 199 -7.73 -7.83 3.83
CA PRO A 199 -6.71 -8.75 4.31
C PRO A 199 -5.43 -8.37 3.56
N TRP A 200 -4.55 -7.62 4.23
CA TRP A 200 -3.34 -7.10 3.60
C TRP A 200 -2.42 -8.28 3.23
N ALA A 201 -2.70 -9.43 3.82
CA ALA A 201 -2.30 -10.74 3.38
C ALA A 201 -3.47 -11.42 2.66
N ARG A 202 -3.23 -11.93 1.45
CA ARG A 202 -4.00 -13.06 0.88
C ARG A 202 -4.27 -14.08 2.00
N SER A 203 -5.51 -14.59 2.09
CA SER A 203 -5.81 -15.65 3.07
C SER A 203 -4.86 -16.83 2.88
N LEU A 204 -4.70 -17.64 3.93
CA LEU A 204 -3.86 -18.83 3.88
C LEU A 204 -4.27 -19.70 2.68
N GLU A 205 -5.58 -19.87 2.43
CA GLU A 205 -6.09 -20.61 1.27
C GLU A 205 -5.72 -19.93 -0.06
N GLN A 206 -5.97 -18.63 -0.19
CA GLN A 206 -5.72 -17.88 -1.43
C GLN A 206 -4.26 -17.98 -1.91
N ARG A 207 -3.30 -18.10 -1.00
CA ARG A 207 -1.88 -18.23 -1.38
C ARG A 207 -1.53 -19.58 -2.00
N PHE A 208 -2.26 -20.65 -1.67
CA PHE A 208 -2.08 -21.96 -2.28
C PHE A 208 -2.92 -22.12 -3.55
N THR A 209 -4.13 -21.56 -3.61
CA THR A 209 -5.00 -21.67 -4.79
C THR A 209 -4.37 -21.07 -6.05
N ASP A 210 -3.48 -20.07 -5.91
CA ASP A 210 -2.76 -19.45 -7.03
C ASP A 210 -1.71 -20.38 -7.68
N VAL A 211 -1.36 -21.51 -7.03
CA VAL A 211 -0.40 -22.49 -7.54
C VAL A 211 -1.13 -23.77 -7.92
N ALA A 212 -1.07 -24.15 -9.19
CA ALA A 212 -1.61 -25.42 -9.64
C ALA A 212 -0.94 -26.57 -8.87
N MET A 213 -1.73 -27.47 -8.29
CA MET A 213 -1.28 -28.66 -7.56
C MET A 213 -2.41 -29.68 -7.45
N ALA A 214 -2.08 -30.94 -7.12
CA ALA A 214 -3.10 -31.96 -6.86
C ALA A 214 -3.95 -31.59 -5.63
N ALA A 215 -5.27 -31.74 -5.73
CA ALA A 215 -6.21 -31.39 -4.66
C ALA A 215 -5.88 -32.07 -3.30
N PRO A 216 -5.49 -33.35 -3.23
CA PRO A 216 -5.15 -33.96 -1.94
C PRO A 216 -3.87 -33.40 -1.31
N ILE A 217 -2.90 -32.98 -2.13
CA ILE A 217 -1.69 -32.27 -1.65
C ILE A 217 -2.08 -30.90 -1.07
N LEU A 218 -2.96 -30.16 -1.77
CA LEU A 218 -3.49 -28.89 -1.29
C LEU A 218 -4.16 -29.04 0.07
N ASP A 219 -5.05 -30.02 0.21
CA ASP A 219 -5.77 -30.28 1.46
C ASP A 219 -4.83 -30.60 2.62
N THR A 220 -3.80 -31.41 2.36
CA THR A 220 -2.77 -31.74 3.36
C THR A 220 -2.01 -30.50 3.82
N LEU A 221 -1.59 -29.63 2.89
CA LEU A 221 -0.86 -28.41 3.21
C LEU A 221 -1.73 -27.40 3.96
N LEU A 222 -2.97 -27.19 3.53
CA LEU A 222 -3.91 -26.31 4.22
C LEU A 222 -4.20 -26.81 5.64
N ARG A 223 -4.39 -28.12 5.82
CA ARG A 223 -4.54 -28.74 7.15
C ARG A 223 -3.31 -28.48 8.01
N TYR A 224 -2.11 -28.70 7.48
CA TYR A 224 -0.86 -28.49 8.23
C TYR A 224 -0.70 -27.03 8.66
N ILE A 225 -0.93 -26.09 7.74
CA ILE A 225 -0.80 -24.66 8.02
C ILE A 225 -1.83 -24.19 9.05
N ARG A 226 -3.08 -24.69 8.99
CA ARG A 226 -4.10 -24.39 10.00
C ARG A 226 -3.67 -24.84 11.40
N VAL A 227 -3.10 -26.04 11.52
CA VAL A 227 -2.54 -26.53 12.79
C VAL A 227 -1.39 -25.64 13.26
N ARG A 228 -0.44 -25.30 12.37
CA ARG A 228 0.70 -24.44 12.73
C ARG A 228 0.28 -23.00 13.07
N ALA A 229 -0.78 -22.47 12.45
CA ALA A 229 -1.28 -21.13 12.71
C ALA A 229 -1.85 -20.95 14.12
N ALA A 230 -2.25 -22.03 14.79
CA ALA A 230 -2.69 -21.98 16.18
C ALA A 230 -1.56 -21.66 17.18
N VAL A 231 -0.30 -21.89 16.80
CA VAL A 231 0.86 -21.74 17.70
C VAL A 231 1.91 -20.74 17.21
N LEU A 232 1.91 -20.40 15.92
CA LEU A 232 2.87 -19.49 15.31
C LEU A 232 2.34 -18.05 15.22
N ARG A 233 3.24 -17.08 15.32
CA ARG A 233 2.91 -15.68 14.99
C ARG A 233 2.54 -15.56 13.50
N PRO A 234 1.66 -14.63 13.10
CA PRO A 234 1.21 -14.49 11.70
C PRO A 234 2.34 -14.43 10.68
N LYS A 235 3.41 -13.66 10.98
CA LYS A 235 4.57 -13.53 10.09
C LYS A 235 5.34 -14.86 9.90
N SER A 236 5.39 -15.72 10.91
CA SER A 236 6.01 -17.04 10.81
C SER A 236 5.18 -17.98 9.95
N VAL A 237 3.85 -17.89 10.02
CA VAL A 237 2.96 -18.62 9.12
C VAL A 237 3.17 -18.17 7.67
N GLU A 238 3.30 -16.87 7.44
CA GLU A 238 3.62 -16.36 6.09
C GLU A 238 4.95 -16.89 5.55
N SER A 239 6.00 -16.94 6.38
CA SER A 239 7.28 -17.53 6.01
C SER A 239 7.14 -19.01 5.66
N LEU A 240 6.43 -19.78 6.49
CA LEU A 240 6.18 -21.21 6.25
C LEU A 240 5.50 -21.46 4.91
N ILE A 241 4.47 -20.67 4.57
CA ILE A 241 3.80 -20.74 3.27
C ILE A 241 4.78 -20.44 2.13
N ASN A 242 5.54 -19.34 2.26
CA ASN A 242 6.48 -18.92 1.23
C ASN A 242 7.58 -19.97 0.98
N ASP A 243 7.95 -20.71 2.02
CA ASP A 243 8.96 -21.77 2.01
C ASP A 243 8.45 -23.09 1.44
N LEU A 244 7.16 -23.44 1.63
CA LEU A 244 6.55 -24.67 1.11
C LEU A 244 6.07 -24.55 -0.34
N LEU A 245 5.61 -23.36 -0.75
CA LEU A 245 5.13 -23.13 -2.12
C LEU A 245 6.14 -23.49 -3.25
N PRO A 246 7.47 -23.25 -3.17
CA PRO A 246 8.39 -23.66 -4.23
C PRO A 246 8.47 -25.18 -4.37
N PHE A 247 8.28 -25.94 -3.27
CA PHE A 247 8.24 -27.39 -3.34
C PHE A 247 7.03 -27.86 -4.14
N VAL A 248 5.86 -27.27 -3.90
CA VAL A 248 4.67 -27.62 -4.66
C VAL A 248 4.77 -27.24 -6.13
N GLU A 249 5.29 -26.04 -6.43
CA GLU A 249 5.56 -25.63 -7.82
C GLU A 249 6.49 -26.62 -8.52
N TYR A 250 7.52 -27.11 -7.82
CA TYR A 250 8.42 -28.14 -8.32
C TYR A 250 7.69 -29.47 -8.57
N LEU A 251 6.87 -29.94 -7.63
CA LEU A 251 6.08 -31.17 -7.81
C LEU A 251 5.14 -31.05 -9.01
N THR A 252 4.47 -29.93 -9.18
CA THR A 252 3.57 -29.71 -10.32
C THR A 252 4.31 -29.72 -11.65
N ALA A 253 5.52 -29.15 -11.71
CA ALA A 253 6.32 -29.08 -12.93
C ALA A 253 7.00 -30.41 -13.29
N HIS A 254 7.48 -31.18 -12.31
CA HIS A 254 8.34 -32.34 -12.53
C HIS A 254 7.67 -33.69 -12.18
N HIS A 255 6.65 -33.68 -11.32
CA HIS A 255 5.99 -34.87 -10.79
C HIS A 255 4.45 -34.71 -10.76
N SER A 256 3.87 -34.23 -11.87
CA SER A 256 2.44 -33.91 -11.98
C SER A 256 1.47 -35.08 -11.74
N LYS A 257 1.97 -36.33 -11.74
CA LYS A 257 1.20 -37.54 -11.44
C LYS A 257 1.07 -37.84 -9.95
N LEU A 258 1.87 -37.21 -9.09
CA LEU A 258 1.80 -37.42 -7.66
C LEU A 258 0.52 -36.80 -7.11
N THR A 259 -0.26 -37.61 -6.40
CA THR A 259 -1.52 -37.17 -5.81
C THR A 259 -1.44 -37.05 -4.29
N SER A 260 -0.43 -37.66 -3.66
CA SER A 260 -0.25 -37.67 -2.21
C SER A 260 1.21 -37.49 -1.82
N LEU A 261 1.45 -36.88 -0.65
CA LEU A 261 2.80 -36.81 -0.06
C LEU A 261 3.34 -38.19 0.31
N ARG A 262 2.49 -39.20 0.52
CA ARG A 262 2.88 -40.59 0.81
C ARG A 262 3.68 -41.23 -0.33
N GLU A 263 3.41 -40.80 -1.56
CA GLU A 263 4.05 -41.29 -2.79
C GLU A 263 5.43 -40.69 -3.02
N LEU A 264 5.85 -39.73 -2.19
CA LEU A 264 7.19 -39.14 -2.29
C LEU A 264 8.26 -40.20 -2.02
N ASP A 265 9.25 -40.22 -2.90
CA ASP A 265 10.46 -41.00 -2.73
C ASP A 265 11.66 -40.09 -2.49
N ARG A 266 12.81 -40.73 -2.23
CA ARG A 266 14.05 -40.00 -1.97
C ARG A 266 14.59 -39.30 -3.21
N ALA A 267 14.40 -39.88 -4.41
CA ALA A 267 14.88 -39.30 -5.66
C ALA A 267 14.22 -37.94 -5.93
N CYS A 268 12.91 -37.83 -5.72
CA CYS A 268 12.17 -36.58 -5.82
C CYS A 268 12.72 -35.49 -4.89
N ILE A 269 13.08 -35.86 -3.65
CA ILE A 269 13.69 -34.91 -2.71
C ILE A 269 15.07 -34.48 -3.17
N GLU A 270 15.91 -35.39 -3.65
CA GLU A 270 17.27 -35.07 -4.13
C GLU A 270 17.25 -34.11 -5.33
N ASP A 271 16.35 -34.35 -6.27
CA ASP A 271 16.15 -33.48 -7.43
C ASP A 271 15.59 -32.11 -7.01
N TYR A 272 14.64 -32.08 -6.06
CA TYR A 272 14.15 -30.83 -5.47
C TYR A 272 15.25 -30.02 -4.80
N LEU A 273 16.14 -30.66 -4.02
CA LEU A 273 17.24 -29.97 -3.33
C LEU A 273 18.17 -29.28 -4.34
N THR A 274 18.46 -29.95 -5.46
CA THR A 274 19.27 -29.41 -6.56
C THR A 274 18.58 -28.22 -7.23
N TRP A 275 17.29 -28.36 -7.56
CA TRP A 275 16.49 -27.29 -8.15
C TRP A 275 16.30 -26.09 -7.21
N ASN A 276 16.03 -26.32 -5.93
CA ASN A 276 15.76 -25.27 -4.94
C ASN A 276 16.99 -24.37 -4.70
N ARG A 277 18.21 -24.87 -4.96
CA ARG A 277 19.44 -24.07 -4.89
C ARG A 277 19.60 -23.11 -6.07
N THR A 278 19.06 -23.47 -7.24
CA THR A 278 19.25 -22.71 -8.49
C THR A 278 18.01 -21.96 -8.95
N ARG A 279 16.87 -22.14 -8.27
CA ARG A 279 15.63 -21.44 -8.62
C ARG A 279 15.72 -19.92 -8.50
N GLY A 280 14.91 -19.24 -9.31
CA GLY A 280 14.68 -17.80 -9.23
C GLY A 280 13.81 -17.38 -8.03
N TRP A 281 13.72 -16.06 -7.83
CA TRP A 281 12.82 -15.46 -6.84
C TRP A 281 11.35 -15.58 -7.25
N ARG A 282 10.44 -15.73 -6.27
CA ARG A 282 8.98 -15.75 -6.51
C ARG A 282 8.32 -14.39 -6.29
N GLY A 283 7.14 -14.21 -6.89
CA GLY A 283 6.25 -13.08 -6.65
C GLY A 283 6.87 -11.73 -7.00
N GLN A 284 6.67 -10.73 -6.14
CA GLN A 284 7.18 -9.35 -6.35
C GLN A 284 8.69 -9.30 -6.56
N ARG A 285 9.45 -10.26 -6.00
CA ARG A 285 10.91 -10.33 -6.15
C ARG A 285 11.35 -10.99 -7.46
N ALA A 286 10.47 -11.70 -8.16
CA ALA A 286 10.77 -12.31 -9.46
C ALA A 286 11.14 -11.24 -10.50
N ALA A 287 10.32 -10.18 -10.60
CA ALA A 287 10.56 -9.09 -11.54
C ALA A 287 11.78 -8.23 -11.18
N ALA A 288 11.96 -7.92 -9.89
CA ALA A 288 13.11 -7.14 -9.41
C ALA A 288 14.44 -7.91 -9.42
N GLY A 289 14.36 -9.25 -9.46
CA GLY A 289 15.50 -10.16 -9.43
C GLY A 289 15.60 -11.02 -10.69
N ALA A 290 15.10 -10.57 -11.83
CA ALA A 290 15.19 -11.32 -13.09
C ALA A 290 16.66 -11.73 -13.36
N GLY A 291 16.90 -13.03 -13.54
CA GLY A 291 18.25 -13.60 -13.70
C GLY A 291 19.03 -13.87 -12.41
N ARG A 292 18.47 -13.57 -11.22
CA ARG A 292 19.10 -13.86 -9.92
C ARG A 292 18.48 -15.08 -9.27
N THR A 293 19.33 -15.97 -8.78
CA THR A 293 18.92 -17.11 -7.96
C THR A 293 18.62 -16.69 -6.52
N VAL A 294 17.90 -17.55 -5.78
CA VAL A 294 17.68 -17.34 -4.35
C VAL A 294 18.98 -17.46 -3.55
N SER A 295 19.03 -16.81 -2.39
CA SER A 295 20.18 -16.93 -1.49
C SER A 295 20.21 -18.29 -0.80
N ALA A 296 21.39 -18.73 -0.36
CA ALA A 296 21.57 -19.97 0.39
C ALA A 296 20.68 -20.03 1.65
N ALA A 297 20.48 -18.90 2.34
CA ALA A 297 19.58 -18.81 3.50
C ALA A 297 18.11 -19.07 3.14
N VAL A 298 17.65 -18.58 1.99
CA VAL A 298 16.28 -18.83 1.51
C VAL A 298 16.11 -20.28 1.06
N ALA A 299 17.11 -20.84 0.36
CA ALA A 299 17.10 -22.26 0.01
C ALA A 299 17.07 -23.13 1.28
N GLN A 300 17.87 -22.80 2.29
CA GLN A 300 17.92 -23.49 3.57
C GLN A 300 16.57 -23.44 4.31
N SER A 301 15.93 -22.26 4.40
CA SER A 301 14.62 -22.09 5.05
C SER A 301 13.56 -22.98 4.41
N ALA A 302 13.55 -23.07 3.07
CA ALA A 302 12.63 -23.97 2.35
C ALA A 302 12.84 -25.44 2.70
N VAL A 303 14.10 -25.91 2.73
CA VAL A 303 14.43 -27.30 3.10
C VAL A 303 14.07 -27.61 4.56
N LEU A 304 14.31 -26.67 5.48
CA LEU A 304 13.93 -26.81 6.89
C LEU A 304 12.41 -26.88 7.07
N SER A 305 11.67 -26.01 6.39
CA SER A 305 10.21 -26.02 6.43
C SER A 305 9.62 -27.31 5.85
N LEU A 306 10.18 -27.83 4.74
CA LEU A 306 9.79 -29.11 4.16
C LEU A 306 10.10 -30.28 5.11
N ARG A 307 11.31 -30.31 5.69
CA ARG A 307 11.68 -31.34 6.67
C ARG A 307 10.72 -31.32 7.86
N ASN A 308 10.43 -30.14 8.41
CA ASN A 308 9.53 -30.00 9.55
C ASN A 308 8.11 -30.46 9.22
N LEU A 309 7.59 -30.12 8.03
CA LEU A 309 6.31 -30.65 7.55
C LEU A 309 6.31 -32.18 7.54
N LEU A 310 7.30 -32.81 6.92
CA LEU A 310 7.35 -34.28 6.79
C LEU A 310 7.57 -34.97 8.15
N ASP A 311 8.48 -34.44 8.99
CA ASP A 311 8.73 -34.96 10.33
C ASP A 311 7.46 -34.81 11.22
N ASP A 312 6.74 -33.67 11.13
CA ASP A 312 5.49 -33.40 11.88
C ASP A 312 4.36 -34.34 11.45
N ILE A 313 4.06 -34.47 10.15
CA ILE A 313 2.95 -35.32 9.69
C ILE A 313 3.21 -36.81 9.97
N THR A 314 4.46 -37.26 9.92
CA THR A 314 4.85 -38.61 10.35
C THR A 314 4.64 -38.78 11.86
N ALA A 315 5.11 -37.83 12.68
CA ALA A 315 4.97 -37.89 14.13
C ALA A 315 3.50 -37.82 14.60
N TRP A 316 2.66 -37.08 13.88
CA TRP A 316 1.22 -36.98 14.15
C TRP A 316 0.40 -38.13 13.56
N GLY A 317 1.04 -39.08 12.86
CA GLY A 317 0.39 -40.26 12.30
C GLY A 317 -0.61 -39.94 11.19
N TRP A 318 -0.34 -38.92 10.37
CA TRP A 318 -1.21 -38.60 9.24
C TRP A 318 -1.11 -39.66 8.15
N GLU A 319 -2.22 -39.93 7.47
CA GLU A 319 -2.26 -40.94 6.42
C GLU A 319 -1.33 -40.55 5.26
N GLU A 320 -1.24 -39.27 4.95
CA GLU A 320 -0.45 -38.71 3.85
C GLU A 320 1.06 -38.69 4.13
N ALA A 321 1.51 -39.12 5.31
CA ALA A 321 2.93 -39.17 5.64
C ALA A 321 3.67 -40.22 4.78
N PRO A 322 4.87 -39.90 4.25
CA PRO A 322 5.74 -40.89 3.61
C PRO A 322 6.07 -42.04 4.58
N PRO A 323 6.18 -43.29 4.10
CA PRO A 323 6.44 -44.45 4.96
C PRO A 323 7.85 -44.47 5.57
N ARG A 324 8.75 -43.64 5.05
CA ARG A 324 10.14 -43.52 5.50
C ARG A 324 10.55 -42.06 5.56
N ARG A 325 11.56 -41.76 6.37
CA ARG A 325 12.16 -40.43 6.41
C ARG A 325 12.81 -40.09 5.08
N LEU A 326 12.46 -38.93 4.50
CA LEU A 326 12.96 -38.50 3.19
C LEU A 326 13.94 -37.32 3.25
N VAL A 327 13.93 -36.50 4.30
CA VAL A 327 14.83 -35.35 4.47
C VAL A 327 15.66 -35.51 5.74
N PHE A 328 16.97 -35.38 5.62
CA PHE A 328 17.95 -35.57 6.69
C PHE A 328 18.62 -34.26 7.09
N ALA A 329 19.27 -34.24 8.25
CA ALA A 329 20.02 -33.07 8.69
C ALA A 329 21.15 -32.68 7.71
N ALA A 330 21.72 -33.65 7.01
CA ALA A 330 22.77 -33.43 6.01
C ALA A 330 22.27 -32.71 4.75
N ASP A 331 20.96 -32.74 4.47
CA ASP A 331 20.37 -32.09 3.29
C ASP A 331 20.21 -30.58 3.47
N VAL A 332 20.26 -30.11 4.72
CA VAL A 332 20.10 -28.69 5.04
C VAL A 332 21.38 -27.95 4.63
N PRO A 333 21.32 -27.02 3.65
CA PRO A 333 22.49 -26.27 3.20
C PRO A 333 23.18 -25.58 4.38
N LYS A 334 24.51 -25.71 4.50
CA LYS A 334 25.29 -24.93 5.48
C LYS A 334 25.42 -23.50 4.96
N LEU A 335 25.22 -22.53 5.85
CA LEU A 335 25.43 -21.12 5.52
C LEU A 335 26.88 -20.76 5.82
N ASP A 336 27.55 -20.15 4.85
CA ASP A 336 28.88 -19.57 5.02
C ASP A 336 28.80 -18.24 5.79
N GLN A 337 28.07 -18.20 6.90
CA GLN A 337 27.99 -16.99 7.72
C GLN A 337 29.20 -16.93 8.64
N PRO A 338 30.14 -15.97 8.43
CA PRO A 338 31.04 -15.60 9.51
C PRO A 338 30.17 -15.11 10.68
N LEU A 339 30.50 -15.56 11.90
CA LEU A 339 29.88 -15.06 13.12
C LEU A 339 29.78 -13.52 13.06
N PRO A 340 28.64 -12.92 13.46
CA PRO A 340 28.52 -11.47 13.53
C PRO A 340 29.68 -10.95 14.38
N ARG A 341 30.63 -10.24 13.76
CA ARG A 341 31.72 -9.61 14.49
C ARG A 341 31.17 -8.32 15.08
N ALA A 342 31.38 -8.16 16.39
CA ALA A 342 31.24 -6.85 17.01
C ALA A 342 32.07 -5.83 16.20
N LEU A 343 31.56 -4.60 16.07
CA LEU A 343 32.36 -3.52 15.49
C LEU A 343 33.64 -3.38 16.31
N ALA A 344 34.78 -3.26 15.63
CA ALA A 344 36.03 -2.95 16.29
C ALA A 344 35.89 -1.59 17.02
N PRO A 345 36.53 -1.40 18.19
CA PRO A 345 36.30 -0.21 19.03
C PRO A 345 36.54 1.13 18.31
N ASP A 346 37.48 1.16 17.38
CA ASP A 346 37.82 2.32 16.55
C ASP A 346 36.70 2.64 15.53
N ILE A 347 36.17 1.60 14.87
CA ILE A 347 35.03 1.73 13.94
C ILE A 347 33.77 2.13 14.69
N ASP A 348 33.53 1.55 15.86
CA ASP A 348 32.40 1.89 16.72
C ASP A 348 32.45 3.35 17.16
N ALA A 349 33.62 3.83 17.62
CA ALA A 349 33.82 5.22 17.97
C ALA A 349 33.59 6.16 16.77
N ALA A 350 34.10 5.79 15.59
CA ALA A 350 33.88 6.57 14.37
C ALA A 350 32.39 6.64 13.99
N VAL A 351 31.66 5.53 14.11
CA VAL A 351 30.21 5.46 13.87
C VAL A 351 29.46 6.33 14.88
N MET A 352 29.75 6.21 16.18
CA MET A 352 29.08 6.98 17.22
C MET A 352 29.36 8.49 17.11
N ASN A 353 30.56 8.88 16.67
CA ASN A 353 30.88 10.27 16.34
C ASN A 353 30.09 10.79 15.13
N ALA A 354 29.83 9.94 14.13
CA ALA A 354 28.96 10.29 13.01
C ALA A 354 27.50 10.42 13.45
N VAL A 355 27.00 9.50 14.28
CA VAL A 355 25.65 9.53 14.85
C VAL A 355 25.42 10.82 15.64
N ALA A 356 26.38 11.24 16.46
CA ALA A 356 26.29 12.47 17.25
C ALA A 356 26.09 13.75 16.40
N ARG A 357 26.52 13.72 15.13
CA ARG A 357 26.40 14.83 14.17
C ARG A 357 25.16 14.75 13.28
N LEU A 358 24.29 13.76 13.45
CA LEU A 358 23.04 13.66 12.68
C LEU A 358 22.08 14.77 13.09
N ASP A 359 21.62 15.59 12.14
CA ASP A 359 20.65 16.66 12.42
C ASP A 359 19.30 16.13 12.94
N ASP A 360 18.91 14.92 12.54
CA ASP A 360 17.71 14.23 13.03
C ASP A 360 17.91 13.71 14.46
N SER A 361 17.21 14.34 15.40
CA SER A 361 17.24 14.01 16.82
C SER A 361 16.68 12.60 17.10
N PHE A 362 15.68 12.15 16.34
CA PHE A 362 15.11 10.81 16.50
C PHE A 362 16.11 9.73 16.06
N ALA A 363 16.74 9.90 14.90
CA ALA A 363 17.78 8.99 14.43
C ALA A 363 18.98 8.95 15.38
N ARG A 364 19.43 10.12 15.88
CA ARG A 364 20.53 10.23 16.83
C ARG A 364 20.25 9.45 18.12
N ILE A 365 19.12 9.73 18.77
CA ILE A 365 18.73 9.08 20.03
C ILE A 365 18.50 7.58 19.82
N GLY A 366 17.79 7.20 18.76
CA GLY A 366 17.50 5.79 18.45
C GLY A 366 18.76 4.96 18.24
N LEU A 367 19.73 5.48 17.48
CA LEU A 367 21.00 4.77 17.24
C LEU A 367 21.87 4.67 18.50
N THR A 368 21.89 5.71 19.34
CA THR A 368 22.58 5.65 20.64
C THR A 368 21.96 4.62 21.58
N VAL A 369 20.63 4.54 21.66
CA VAL A 369 19.93 3.55 22.49
C VAL A 369 20.14 2.13 21.97
N LEU A 370 20.03 1.92 20.66
CA LEU A 370 20.30 0.61 20.03
C LEU A 370 21.71 0.12 20.33
N ARG A 371 22.70 1.02 20.30
CA ARG A 371 24.09 0.69 20.60
C ARG A 371 24.33 0.35 22.08
N GLY A 372 23.69 1.07 22.99
CA GLY A 372 23.84 0.86 24.44
C GLY A 372 23.12 -0.38 24.96
N ALA A 373 21.95 -0.69 24.41
CA ALA A 373 21.08 -1.76 24.92
C ALA A 373 21.19 -3.09 24.15
N GLY A 374 21.83 -3.13 22.98
CA GLY A 374 21.92 -4.32 22.13
C GLY A 374 20.55 -4.87 21.68
N CYS A 375 19.49 -4.05 21.79
CA CYS A 375 18.12 -4.47 21.51
C CYS A 375 17.87 -4.57 20.00
N GLY A 376 17.14 -5.60 19.59
CA GLY A 376 16.67 -5.70 18.20
C GLY A 376 15.79 -4.51 17.83
N TRP A 377 15.87 -4.06 16.58
CA TRP A 377 15.17 -2.85 16.09
C TRP A 377 13.67 -2.81 16.42
N VAL A 378 13.00 -3.97 16.37
CA VAL A 378 11.57 -4.12 16.71
C VAL A 378 11.30 -3.91 18.21
N SER A 379 12.21 -4.36 19.06
CA SER A 379 12.15 -4.10 20.51
C SER A 379 12.27 -2.60 20.74
N CYS A 380 13.30 -1.94 20.19
CA CYS A 380 13.50 -0.49 20.34
C CYS A 380 12.31 0.35 19.85
N SER A 381 11.61 -0.06 18.79
CA SER A 381 10.43 0.65 18.25
C SER A 381 9.15 0.49 19.08
N THR A 382 9.11 -0.47 20.01
CA THR A 382 7.93 -0.75 20.86
C THR A 382 8.11 -0.30 22.31
N TRP A 383 9.21 0.39 22.62
CA TRP A 383 9.43 0.96 23.96
C TRP A 383 8.40 2.05 24.26
N ASN A 384 7.51 1.75 25.19
CA ASN A 384 6.55 2.69 25.75
C ASN A 384 7.17 3.34 27.01
N TRP A 385 7.02 4.66 27.15
CA TRP A 385 7.62 5.47 28.24
C TRP A 385 7.24 5.01 29.66
N ALA A 386 6.22 4.16 29.81
CA ALA A 386 5.77 3.64 31.10
C ALA A 386 6.72 2.62 31.75
N ALA A 387 7.63 1.99 30.99
CA ALA A 387 8.53 0.96 31.51
C ALA A 387 9.63 1.48 32.46
N SER A 388 9.81 2.81 32.55
CA SER A 388 10.89 3.45 33.30
C SER A 388 10.53 3.85 34.75
N SER A 389 9.31 3.58 35.22
CA SER A 389 8.80 4.17 36.48
C SER A 389 8.86 3.28 37.74
N THR A 390 9.43 2.06 37.67
CA THR A 390 9.35 1.11 38.80
C THR A 390 10.66 0.84 39.55
N THR A 391 11.70 1.65 39.40
CA THR A 391 12.93 1.48 40.20
C THR A 391 13.56 2.82 40.55
N GLY A 392 13.25 3.33 41.74
CA GLY A 392 13.95 4.51 42.28
C GLY A 392 13.27 5.24 43.45
N ARG A 393 12.81 4.54 44.49
CA ARG A 393 12.70 5.17 45.82
C ARG A 393 14.05 4.98 46.53
N LEU A 394 14.89 6.00 46.50
CA LEU A 394 15.98 6.15 47.46
C LEU A 394 15.41 6.84 48.71
N ALA A 395 15.61 6.22 49.86
CA ALA A 395 15.29 6.76 51.17
C ALA A 395 16.25 7.92 51.53
N PRO A 396 15.82 8.89 52.36
CA PRO A 396 16.65 10.03 52.73
C PRO A 396 17.66 9.64 53.81
N GLY A 397 18.91 10.05 53.63
CA GLY A 397 19.98 10.06 54.62
C GLY A 397 20.70 11.39 54.53
#